data_AF-A0A1V2IFY9-F1
#
_entry.id   AF-A0A1V2IFY9-F1
#
_cell.length_a   1.000
_cell.length_b   1.000
_cell.length_c   1.000
_cell.angle_alpha   90.00
_cell.angle_beta   90.00
_cell.angle_gamma   90.00
#
_symmetry.space_group_name_H-M   'P 1'
#
loop_
_entity.id
_entity.type
_entity.pdbx_description
1 polymer ?
#
loop_
_entity_poly.entity_id
_entity_poly.type
_entity_poly.pdbx_seq_one_letter_code
_entity_poly.pdbx_strand_id
1 'polypeptide(L)' 'MTLKKCPRPEKQAYPTEQAALRHRNDLRFRRDGSSDLVAYLCTCGLWHVGHSQQRLDARISAALRGKRPLPGAKRKAW' A
#
# COMPACT_ATOMS: atom_id res chain seq x y z
N MET A 1 -10.55 5.52 -25.69
CA MET A 1 -9.60 5.01 -24.68
C MET A 1 -10.19 3.78 -24.04
N THR A 2 -9.73 2.58 -24.40
CA THR A 2 -10.24 1.34 -23.81
C THR A 2 -9.65 1.21 -22.41
N LEU A 3 -10.46 1.47 -21.38
CA LEU A 3 -10.09 1.26 -19.98
C LEU A 3 -9.72 -0.23 -19.82
N LYS A 4 -8.43 -0.53 -19.72
CA LYS A 4 -7.95 -1.89 -19.44
C LYS A 4 -8.57 -2.34 -18.11
N LYS A 5 -9.05 -3.60 -18.07
CA LYS A 5 -9.64 -4.17 -16.85
C LYS A 5 -8.66 -3.98 -15.68
N CYS A 6 -9.11 -3.29 -14.64
CA CYS A 6 -8.25 -2.97 -13.51
C CYS A 6 -7.75 -4.26 -12.87
N PRO A 7 -6.44 -4.42 -12.61
CA PRO A 7 -5.90 -5.57 -11.90
C PRO A 7 -6.35 -5.62 -10.43
N ARG A 8 -6.88 -4.53 -9.89
CA ARG A 8 -7.35 -4.39 -8.51
C ARG A 8 -8.72 -3.69 -8.47
N PRO A 9 -9.80 -4.33 -8.97
CA PRO A 9 -11.13 -3.73 -9.03
C PRO A 9 -11.70 -3.41 -7.65
N GLU A 10 -11.25 -4.10 -6.61
CA GLU A 10 -11.64 -3.87 -5.21
C GLU A 10 -11.08 -2.58 -4.62
N LYS A 11 -10.04 -1.99 -5.26
CA LYS A 11 -9.44 -0.74 -4.79
C LYS A 11 -10.15 0.44 -5.41
N GLN A 12 -10.45 1.43 -4.57
CA GLN A 12 -11.04 2.68 -5.03
C GLN A 12 -10.13 3.35 -6.07
N ALA A 13 -10.73 3.72 -7.20
CA ALA A 13 -10.06 4.32 -8.33
C ALA A 13 -10.41 5.80 -8.40
N TYR A 14 -9.42 6.63 -8.73
CA TYR A 14 -9.56 8.07 -8.83
C TYR A 14 -9.16 8.53 -10.24
N PRO A 15 -9.90 9.45 -10.86
CA PRO A 15 -9.59 9.94 -12.20
C PRO A 15 -8.35 10.85 -12.22
N THR A 16 -8.00 11.48 -11.09
CA THR A 16 -6.87 12.41 -11.01
C THR A 16 -5.94 12.07 -9.86
N GLU A 17 -4.66 12.42 -10.00
CA GLU A 17 -3.64 12.27 -8.95
C GLU A 17 -4.06 13.00 -7.68
N GLN A 18 -4.56 14.23 -7.82
CA GLN A 18 -4.98 15.05 -6.69
C GLN A 18 -6.14 14.44 -5.90
N ALA A 19 -7.10 13.79 -6.55
CA ALA A 19 -8.16 13.07 -5.86
C ALA A 19 -7.60 11.89 -5.06
N ALA A 20 -6.66 11.13 -5.63
CA ALA A 20 -5.99 10.04 -4.92
C ALA A 20 -5.13 10.56 -3.74
N LEU A 21 -4.43 11.68 -3.91
CA LEU A 21 -3.62 12.30 -2.86
C LEU A 21 -4.48 12.85 -1.71
N ARG A 22 -5.63 13.45 -2.01
CA ARG A 22 -6.61 13.88 -1.00
C ARG A 22 -7.10 12.69 -0.20
N HIS A 23 -7.54 11.62 -0.87
CA HIS A 23 -7.99 10.41 -0.18
C HIS A 23 -6.88 9.77 0.66
N ARG A 24 -5.65 9.69 0.12
CA ARG A 24 -4.47 9.21 0.87
C ARG A 24 -4.25 10.04 2.14
N ASN A 25 -4.38 11.37 2.06
CA ASN A 25 -4.21 12.25 3.21
C ASN A 25 -5.33 12.02 4.23
N ASP A 26 -6.58 11.93 3.80
CA ASP A 26 -7.71 11.62 4.68
C ASP A 26 -7.49 10.29 5.42
N LEU A 27 -7.01 9.26 4.72
CA LEU A 27 -6.65 7.99 5.35
C LEU A 27 -5.52 8.14 6.36
N ARG A 28 -4.50 8.96 6.07
CA ARG A 28 -3.39 9.23 6.99
C ARG A 28 -3.80 9.98 8.26
N PHE A 29 -4.78 10.88 8.17
CA PHE A 29 -5.27 11.65 9.31
C PHE A 29 -6.28 10.90 10.19
N ARG A 30 -6.75 9.72 9.77
CA ARG A 30 -7.53 8.84 10.63
C ARG A 30 -6.65 8.22 11.71
N ARG A 31 -7.26 7.84 12.85
CA ARG A 31 -6.58 7.26 14.02
C ARG A 31 -5.77 5.99 13.69
N ASP A 32 -6.21 5.23 12.68
CA ASP A 32 -5.55 4.02 12.16
C ASP A 32 -4.76 4.26 10.87
N GLY A 33 -4.55 5.54 10.53
CA GLY A 33 -3.91 5.97 9.30
C GLY A 33 -2.46 5.52 9.23
N SER A 34 -2.10 4.85 8.14
CA SER A 34 -0.71 4.43 7.93
C SER A 34 0.09 5.39 7.06
N SER A 35 1.31 5.69 7.50
CA SER A 35 2.28 6.56 6.82
C SER A 35 2.91 5.92 5.56
N ASP A 36 2.70 4.63 5.36
CA ASP A 36 3.15 3.85 4.20
C ASP A 36 2.17 3.90 3.01
N LEU A 37 1.01 4.56 3.15
CA LEU A 37 0.10 4.79 2.02
C LEU A 37 0.72 5.71 0.97
N VAL A 38 0.62 5.32 -0.29
CA VAL A 38 1.08 6.03 -1.48
C VAL A 38 0.00 6.03 -2.56
N ALA A 39 -0.07 7.10 -3.33
CA ALA A 39 -0.87 7.17 -4.55
C ALA A 39 -0.01 6.68 -5.73
N TYR A 40 -0.57 5.89 -6.63
CA TYR A 40 0.12 5.38 -7.81
C TYR A 40 -0.81 5.33 -9.02
N LEU A 41 -0.25 5.54 -10.21
CA LEU A 41 -0.96 5.37 -11.48
C LEU A 41 -1.02 3.87 -11.81
N CYS A 42 -2.23 3.35 -12.03
CA CYS A 42 -2.46 1.96 -12.37
C CYS A 42 -2.48 1.75 -13.89
N THR A 43 -2.24 0.52 -14.34
CA THR A 43 -2.28 0.13 -15.74
C THR A 43 -3.65 0.29 -16.40
N CYS A 44 -4.72 0.44 -15.60
CA CYS A 44 -6.06 0.79 -16.09
C CYS A 44 -6.21 2.28 -16.47
N GLY A 45 -5.21 3.12 -16.21
CA GLY A 45 -5.23 4.56 -16.49
C GLY A 45 -5.83 5.42 -15.38
N LEU A 46 -6.16 4.82 -14.23
CA LEU A 46 -6.69 5.52 -13.05
C LEU A 46 -5.66 5.53 -11.92
N TRP A 47 -5.81 6.49 -11.01
CA TRP A 47 -5.01 6.60 -9.81
C TRP A 47 -5.60 5.78 -8.68
N HIS A 48 -4.76 5.10 -7.92
CA HIS A 48 -5.17 4.31 -6.77
C HIS A 48 -4.30 4.63 -5.55
N VAL A 49 -4.83 4.35 -4.36
CA VAL A 49 -4.08 4.44 -3.11
C VAL A 49 -3.78 3.04 -2.60
N GLY A 50 -2.57 2.81 -2.11
CA GLY A 50 -2.16 1.54 -1.53
C GLY A 50 -0.90 1.67 -0.69
N HIS A 51 -0.54 0.61 0.02
CA HIS A 51 0.71 0.59 0.78
C HIS A 51 1.92 0.53 -0.15
N SER A 52 2.93 1.34 0.13
CA SER A 52 4.26 1.19 -0.45
C SER A 52 4.88 -0.09 0.11
N GLN A 53 5.22 -1.03 -0.77
CA GLN A 53 5.78 -2.31 -0.35
C GLN A 53 7.05 -2.12 0.50
N GLN A 54 7.96 -1.23 0.09
CA GLN A 54 9.18 -0.92 0.83
C GLN A 54 8.89 -0.41 2.26
N ARG A 55 7.94 0.52 2.41
CA ARG A 55 7.60 1.08 3.72
C ARG A 55 6.83 0.09 4.59
N LEU A 56 5.97 -0.72 3.98
CA LEU A 56 5.26 -1.82 4.64
C LEU A 56 6.26 -2.86 5.15
N ASP A 57 7.20 -3.30 4.32
CA ASP A 57 8.25 -4.26 4.68
C ASP A 57 9.15 -3.72 5.80
N ALA A 58 9.48 -2.42 5.76
CA ALA A 58 10.23 -1.76 6.83
C ALA A 58 9.45 -1.75 8.16
N ARG A 59 8.15 -1.43 8.13
CA ARG A 59 7.27 -1.48 9.33
C ARG A 59 7.13 -2.90 9.88
N ILE A 60 6.92 -3.89 9.01
CA ILE A 60 6.84 -5.30 9.39
C ILE A 60 8.16 -5.73 10.02
N SER A 61 9.29 -5.42 9.37
CA SER A 61 10.63 -5.76 9.88
C SER A 61 10.93 -5.08 11.22
N ALA A 62 10.51 -3.83 11.42
CA ALA A 62 10.64 -3.13 12.69
C ALA A 62 9.76 -3.76 13.78
N ALA A 63 8.50 -4.12 13.47
CA ALA A 63 7.59 -4.76 14.41
C ALA A 63 8.03 -6.19 14.79
N LEU A 64 8.76 -6.87 13.90
CA LEU A 64 9.36 -8.18 14.14
C LEU A 64 10.72 -8.07 14.84
N ARG A 65 11.40 -6.92 14.79
CA ARG A 65 12.70 -6.72 15.44
C ARG A 65 12.53 -6.84 16.96
N GLY A 66 13.17 -7.87 17.53
CA GLY A 66 13.08 -8.18 18.96
C GLY A 66 12.02 -9.23 19.34
N LYS A 67 11.17 -9.67 18.41
CA LYS A 67 10.32 -10.83 18.63
C LYS A 67 11.11 -12.10 18.36
N ARG A 68 11.12 -13.02 19.34
CA ARG A 68 11.74 -14.34 19.18
C ARG A 68 11.07 -15.02 17.96
N PRO A 69 11.82 -15.53 16.98
CA PRO A 69 11.23 -16.26 15.86
C PRO A 69 10.34 -17.37 16.41
N LEU A 70 9.18 -17.60 15.77
CA LEU A 70 8.38 -18.78 16.10
C LEU A 70 9.28 -20.03 15.97
N PRO A 71 9.26 -20.96 16.94
CA PRO A 71 10.03 -22.18 16.85
C PRO A 71 9.77 -22.87 15.50
N GLY A 72 10.83 -23.08 14.70
CA GLY A 72 10.73 -23.72 13.39
C GLY A 72 10.63 -22.78 12.17
N ALA A 73 10.56 -21.45 12.35
CA ALA A 73 10.57 -20.51 11.22
C ALA A 73 11.97 -20.45 10.56
N LYS A 74 12.19 -21.20 9.49
CA LYS A 74 13.41 -21.09 8.67
C LYS A 74 13.37 -19.78 7.89
N ARG A 75 14.40 -18.92 8.06
CA ARG A 75 14.61 -17.76 7.18
C ARG A 75 14.99 -18.29 5.80
N LYS A 76 14.17 -18.05 4.77
CA LYS A 76 14.60 -18.20 3.38
C LYS A 76 15.47 -16.98 3.03
N ALA A 77 16.75 -17.23 2.81
CA ALA A 77 17.64 -16.26 2.15
C ALA A 77 17.20 -16.13 0.69
N TRP A 78 16.99 -14.89 0.25
CA TRP A 78 16.86 -14.50 -1.15
C TRP A 78 18.05 -13.62 -1.49
#